data_AF-A0A317UIU0-F1
#
_entry.id   AF-A0A317UIU0-F1
#
_cell.length_a   1.000
_cell.length_b   1.000
_cell.length_c   1.000
_cell.angle_alpha   90.00
_cell.angle_beta   90.00
_cell.angle_gamma   90.00
#
_symmetry.space_group_name_H-M   'P 1'
#
loop_
_entity.id
_entity.type
_entity.pdbx_description
1 polymer ?
#
loop_
_entity_poly.entity_id
_entity_poly.type
_entity_poly.pdbx_seq_one_letter_code
_entity_poly.pdbx_strand_id
1 'polypeptide(L)'
;MGILNDYEDVLLGNRQRIPTSYFLFDKKGNERIALSVIRYAIENLLGWDIHNAIKLFNKNYISFMKLDQMVKYIAFPSDVTKDDTEYILYLLYPRYVDYDVKRYTLRVYDKVMAGEGRYPKDYMYGYLGMLRAKICLQYVINKTCMFKSEDELYRFFSSKECIKYLKQNKLYQLYISFYATPLEYMHDSMPSAVKNDFLFHNYMFMSKYGQLENAQE
;
A
#
# COMPACT_ATOMS: atom_id res chain seq x y z
N MET A 1 29.10 26.57 2.51
CA MET A 1 28.53 26.00 1.26
C MET A 1 27.21 25.34 1.60
N GLY A 2 26.20 25.48 0.75
CA GLY A 2 24.91 24.81 0.93
C GLY A 2 24.91 23.42 0.30
N ILE A 3 23.94 22.59 0.69
CA ILE A 3 23.80 21.21 0.18
C ILE A 3 23.68 21.13 -1.35
N LEU A 4 23.06 22.13 -2.01
CA LEU A 4 22.91 22.16 -3.47
C LEU A 4 24.25 22.34 -4.18
N ASN A 5 25.14 23.19 -3.67
CA ASN A 5 26.49 23.35 -4.24
C ASN A 5 27.30 22.06 -4.07
N ASP A 6 27.20 21.43 -2.89
CA ASP A 6 27.86 20.15 -2.63
C ASP A 6 27.28 19.03 -3.52
N TYR A 7 26.00 19.10 -3.88
CA TYR A 7 25.37 18.18 -4.83
C TYR A 7 25.88 18.40 -6.26
N GLU A 8 26.01 19.64 -6.72
CA GLU A 8 26.59 19.95 -8.04
C GLU A 8 28.04 19.48 -8.13
N ASP A 9 28.86 19.66 -7.07
CA ASP A 9 30.20 19.11 -7.00
C ASP A 9 30.22 17.58 -7.14
N VAL A 10 29.24 16.89 -6.55
CA VAL A 10 29.07 15.44 -6.71
C VAL A 10 28.68 15.08 -8.15
N LEU A 11 27.78 15.86 -8.76
CA LEU A 11 27.35 15.66 -10.14
C LEU A 11 28.52 15.80 -11.11
N LEU A 12 29.32 16.87 -10.97
CA LEU A 12 30.51 17.15 -11.76
C LEU A 12 31.68 16.18 -11.49
N GLY A 13 31.64 15.44 -10.37
CA GLY A 13 32.70 14.50 -9.99
C GLY A 13 33.85 15.14 -9.20
N ASN A 14 33.73 16.41 -8.82
CA ASN A 14 34.64 17.11 -7.93
C ASN A 14 34.59 16.55 -6.50
N ARG A 15 33.48 15.90 -6.14
CA ARG A 15 33.27 15.24 -4.85
C ARG A 15 32.64 13.87 -5.05
N GLN A 16 32.98 12.91 -4.17
CA GLN A 16 32.39 11.57 -4.25
C GLN A 16 30.95 11.51 -3.72
N ARG A 17 30.65 12.22 -2.62
CA ARG A 17 29.36 12.13 -1.91
C ARG A 17 29.03 13.44 -1.19
N ILE A 18 27.74 13.67 -0.95
CA ILE A 18 27.26 14.78 -0.11
C ILE A 18 27.59 14.45 1.35
N PRO A 19 28.12 15.40 2.15
CA PRO A 19 28.40 15.20 3.57
C PRO A 19 27.18 14.69 4.34
N THR A 20 27.38 13.72 5.23
CA THR A 20 26.31 13.18 6.09
C THR A 20 25.88 14.16 7.17
N SER A 21 26.66 15.20 7.44
CA SER A 21 26.33 16.28 8.38
C SER A 21 25.07 17.05 8.01
N TYR A 22 24.65 17.04 6.75
CA TYR A 22 23.35 17.60 6.35
C TYR A 22 22.15 16.72 6.75
N PHE A 23 22.39 15.46 7.11
CA PHE A 23 21.34 14.47 7.42
C PHE A 23 21.35 14.05 8.89
N LEU A 24 21.55 15.01 9.79
CA LEU A 24 21.56 14.81 11.25
C LEU A 24 20.19 15.01 11.91
N PHE A 25 19.14 15.24 11.13
CA PHE A 25 17.78 15.43 11.63
C PHE A 25 17.06 14.10 11.87
N ASP A 26 15.81 14.18 12.31
CA ASP A 26 14.92 13.02 12.35
C ASP A 26 14.62 12.49 10.93
N LYS A 27 13.99 11.32 10.83
CA LYS A 27 13.68 10.69 9.53
C LYS A 27 12.92 11.64 8.59
N LYS A 28 11.96 12.41 9.11
CA LYS A 28 11.18 13.37 8.31
C LYS A 28 12.01 14.57 7.88
N GLY A 29 12.87 15.11 8.74
CA GLY A 29 13.78 16.19 8.39
C GLY A 29 14.76 15.78 7.29
N ASN A 30 15.37 14.60 7.43
CA ASN A 30 16.32 14.07 6.43
C ASN A 30 15.63 13.79 5.08
N GLU A 31 14.41 13.26 5.10
CA GLU A 31 13.61 13.05 3.89
C GLU A 31 13.32 14.38 3.18
N ARG A 32 12.93 15.44 3.92
CA ARG A 32 12.68 16.76 3.34
C ARG A 32 13.92 17.35 2.65
N ILE A 33 15.09 17.16 3.24
CA ILE A 33 16.38 17.59 2.67
C ILE A 33 16.70 16.79 1.41
N ALA A 34 16.51 15.48 1.43
CA ALA A 34 16.70 14.65 0.24
C ALA A 34 15.74 15.04 -0.89
N LEU A 35 14.47 15.28 -0.58
CA LEU A 35 13.46 15.72 -1.55
C LEU A 35 13.77 17.10 -2.13
N SER A 36 14.37 18.03 -1.37
CA SER A 36 14.75 19.34 -1.93
C SER A 36 15.87 19.23 -2.96
N VAL A 37 16.85 18.35 -2.74
CA VAL A 37 17.92 18.06 -3.71
C VAL A 37 17.35 17.37 -4.96
N ILE A 38 16.46 16.39 -4.80
CA ILE A 38 15.82 15.72 -5.94
C ILE A 38 14.97 16.71 -6.75
N ARG A 39 14.20 17.58 -6.07
CA ARG A 39 13.42 18.64 -6.72
C ARG A 39 14.33 19.56 -7.54
N TYR A 40 15.43 20.03 -6.95
CA TYR A 40 16.40 20.88 -7.63
C TYR A 40 16.98 20.20 -8.88
N ALA A 41 17.33 18.92 -8.79
CA ALA A 41 17.82 18.17 -9.94
C ALA A 41 16.81 18.11 -11.08
N ILE A 42 15.52 17.90 -10.77
CA ILE A 42 14.43 17.83 -11.76
C ILE A 42 14.12 19.20 -12.35
N GLU A 43 13.86 20.21 -11.50
CA GLU A 43 13.32 21.49 -11.93
C GLU A 43 14.41 22.44 -12.45
N ASN A 44 15.59 22.45 -11.83
CA ASN A 44 16.64 23.43 -12.14
C ASN A 44 17.73 22.88 -13.06
N LEU A 45 18.14 21.62 -12.87
CA LEU A 45 19.24 21.05 -13.68
C LEU A 45 18.73 20.38 -14.96
N LEU A 46 17.67 19.56 -14.87
CA LEU A 46 17.02 18.96 -16.04
C LEU A 46 16.04 19.93 -16.73
N GLY A 47 15.62 20.99 -16.05
CA GLY A 47 14.68 21.99 -16.59
C GLY A 47 13.28 21.43 -16.83
N TRP A 48 12.91 20.34 -16.14
CA TRP A 48 11.62 19.69 -16.34
C TRP A 48 10.51 20.37 -15.55
N ASP A 49 9.38 20.57 -16.23
CA ASP A 49 8.12 20.82 -15.56
C ASP A 49 7.52 19.53 -14.97
N ILE A 50 6.43 19.68 -14.23
CA ILE A 50 5.76 18.55 -13.55
C ILE A 50 5.33 17.48 -14.56
N HIS A 51 4.85 17.87 -15.75
CA HIS A 51 4.40 16.93 -16.77
C HIS A 51 5.54 16.09 -17.32
N ASN A 52 6.69 16.71 -17.63
CA ASN A 52 7.88 15.99 -18.07
C ASN A 52 8.46 15.12 -16.95
N ALA A 53 8.47 15.61 -15.71
CA ALA A 53 8.91 14.82 -14.56
C ALA A 53 8.08 13.54 -14.41
N ILE A 54 6.75 13.62 -14.50
CA ILE A 54 5.86 12.45 -14.44
C ILE A 54 6.12 11.46 -15.58
N LYS A 55 6.40 11.95 -16.79
CA LYS A 55 6.59 11.11 -17.96
C LYS A 55 7.98 10.46 -18.04
N LEU A 56 9.01 11.16 -17.56
CA LEU A 56 10.41 10.81 -17.83
C LEU A 56 11.17 10.31 -16.60
N PHE A 57 10.81 10.74 -15.39
CA PHE A 57 11.58 10.41 -14.18
C PHE A 57 11.49 8.92 -13.85
N ASN A 58 12.64 8.27 -13.84
CA ASN A 58 12.78 6.84 -13.62
C ASN A 58 14.16 6.54 -13.00
N LYS A 59 14.42 5.26 -12.70
CA LYS A 59 15.66 4.79 -12.08
C LYS A 59 16.93 5.21 -12.84
N ASN A 60 16.90 5.25 -14.17
CA ASN A 60 18.06 5.66 -14.96
C ASN A 60 18.40 7.12 -14.69
N TYR A 61 17.40 7.98 -14.54
CA TYR A 61 17.61 9.39 -14.17
C TYR A 61 18.09 9.54 -12.73
N ILE A 62 17.65 8.70 -11.79
CA ILE A 62 18.21 8.68 -10.44
C ILE A 62 19.72 8.44 -10.47
N SER A 63 20.17 7.41 -11.20
CA SER A 63 21.59 7.09 -11.30
C SER A 63 22.37 8.13 -12.13
N PHE A 64 21.81 8.59 -13.26
CA PHE A 64 22.41 9.62 -14.12
C PHE A 64 22.64 10.93 -13.35
N MET A 65 21.66 11.35 -12.55
CA MET A 65 21.74 12.54 -11.70
C MET A 65 22.42 12.29 -10.34
N LYS A 66 23.00 11.09 -10.13
CA LYS A 66 23.68 10.67 -8.88
C LYS A 66 22.82 10.87 -7.61
N LEU A 67 21.51 10.66 -7.72
CA LEU A 67 20.53 10.86 -6.64
C LEU A 67 20.41 9.66 -5.69
N ASP A 68 21.14 8.57 -5.91
CA ASP A 68 21.09 7.35 -5.09
C ASP A 68 21.30 7.61 -3.60
N GLN A 69 22.15 8.59 -3.25
CA GLN A 69 22.34 8.98 -1.85
C GLN A 69 21.08 9.62 -1.26
N MET A 70 20.37 10.46 -2.01
CA MET A 70 19.14 11.12 -1.56
C MET A 70 18.02 10.10 -1.37
N VAL A 71 17.87 9.16 -2.32
CA VAL A 71 16.86 8.09 -2.26
C VAL A 71 17.00 7.23 -1.00
N LYS A 72 18.21 7.10 -0.42
CA LYS A 72 18.40 6.36 0.85
C LYS A 72 17.72 7.01 2.05
N TYR A 73 17.47 8.32 2.02
CA TYR A 73 16.83 9.07 3.09
C TYR A 73 15.31 9.18 2.93
N ILE A 74 14.75 8.70 1.81
CA ILE A 74 13.29 8.64 1.59
C ILE A 74 12.71 7.47 2.39
N ALA A 75 11.62 7.74 3.12
CA ALA A 75 10.87 6.77 3.88
C ALA A 75 9.83 6.09 2.98
N PHE A 76 10.24 5.00 2.34
CA PHE A 76 9.35 4.16 1.54
C PHE A 76 8.41 3.33 2.44
N PRO A 77 7.10 3.31 2.16
CA PRO A 77 6.16 2.37 2.73
C PRO A 77 6.57 0.92 2.41
N SER A 78 6.10 -0.04 3.19
CA SER A 78 6.52 -1.44 3.04
C SER A 78 6.01 -2.14 1.77
N ASP A 79 5.06 -1.53 1.05
CA ASP A 79 4.57 -1.94 -0.26
C ASP A 79 5.25 -1.25 -1.44
N VAL A 80 6.15 -0.33 -1.17
CA VAL A 80 6.84 0.49 -2.17
C VAL A 80 8.34 0.22 -2.08
N THR A 81 9.00 0.09 -3.22
CA THR A 81 10.45 -0.08 -3.28
C THR A 81 11.11 1.21 -3.76
N LYS A 82 12.45 1.28 -3.64
CA LYS A 82 13.24 2.40 -4.17
C LYS A 82 13.17 2.52 -5.70
N ASP A 83 12.73 1.45 -6.37
CA ASP A 83 12.56 1.44 -7.81
C ASP A 83 11.21 2.03 -8.25
N ASP A 84 10.24 2.16 -7.33
CA ASP A 84 8.95 2.80 -7.56
C ASP A 84 9.12 4.33 -7.54
N THR A 85 9.71 4.87 -8.61
CA THR A 85 10.00 6.31 -8.74
C THR A 85 8.75 7.18 -8.73
N GLU A 86 7.58 6.63 -9.07
CA GLU A 86 6.30 7.33 -8.96
C GLU A 86 6.01 7.75 -7.50
N TYR A 87 6.48 6.99 -6.50
CA TYR A 87 6.32 7.38 -5.09
C TYR A 87 7.14 8.62 -4.74
N ILE A 88 8.34 8.77 -5.29
CA ILE A 88 9.16 9.97 -5.11
C ILE A 88 8.44 11.17 -5.73
N LEU A 89 7.85 11.00 -6.91
CA LEU A 89 7.06 12.04 -7.56
C LEU A 89 5.80 12.39 -6.79
N TYR A 90 5.11 11.41 -6.17
CA TYR A 90 4.02 11.65 -5.24
C TYR A 90 4.44 12.54 -4.06
N LEU A 91 5.62 12.29 -3.47
CA LEU A 91 6.14 13.12 -2.37
C LEU A 91 6.48 14.55 -2.82
N LEU A 92 6.93 14.73 -4.05
CA LEU A 92 7.26 16.05 -4.60
C LEU A 92 6.04 16.83 -5.11
N TYR A 93 5.09 16.14 -5.74
CA TYR A 93 3.96 16.70 -6.48
C TYR A 93 2.64 15.99 -6.12
N PRO A 94 2.23 15.98 -4.84
CA PRO A 94 1.08 15.20 -4.36
C PRO A 94 -0.27 15.65 -4.92
N ARG A 95 -0.33 16.80 -5.61
CA ARG A 95 -1.54 17.28 -6.30
C ARG A 95 -1.70 16.72 -7.71
N TYR A 96 -0.64 16.13 -8.28
CA TYR A 96 -0.57 15.71 -9.68
C TYR A 96 -0.26 14.22 -9.82
N VAL A 97 0.35 13.62 -8.80
CA VAL A 97 0.66 12.20 -8.75
C VAL A 97 -0.01 11.63 -7.52
N ASP A 98 -0.86 10.64 -7.71
CA ASP A 98 -1.55 9.95 -6.62
C ASP A 98 -0.76 8.74 -6.15
N TYR A 99 -0.85 8.46 -4.85
CA TYR A 99 -0.39 7.19 -4.30
C TYR A 99 -1.43 6.09 -4.60
N ASP A 100 -1.15 5.25 -5.59
CA ASP A 100 -2.04 4.14 -5.97
C ASP A 100 -1.98 2.99 -4.95
N VAL A 101 -2.68 3.18 -3.83
CA VAL A 101 -2.80 2.19 -2.75
C VAL A 101 -3.20 0.82 -3.31
N LYS A 102 -4.12 0.77 -4.28
CA LYS A 102 -4.61 -0.49 -4.84
C LYS A 102 -3.51 -1.25 -5.56
N ARG A 103 -2.78 -0.61 -6.48
CA ARG A 103 -1.67 -1.23 -7.22
C ARG A 103 -0.60 -1.77 -6.28
N TYR A 104 -0.17 -0.98 -5.30
CA TYR A 104 0.85 -1.41 -4.34
C TYR A 104 0.36 -2.55 -3.44
N THR A 105 -0.90 -2.50 -3.02
CA THR A 105 -1.50 -3.58 -2.21
C THR A 105 -1.57 -4.89 -2.96
N LEU A 106 -2.06 -4.88 -4.21
CA LEU A 106 -2.19 -6.09 -5.00
C LEU A 106 -0.83 -6.71 -5.33
N ARG A 107 0.19 -5.89 -5.55
CA ARG A 107 1.57 -6.36 -5.75
C ARG A 107 2.10 -7.13 -4.53
N VAL A 108 1.86 -6.63 -3.32
CA VAL A 108 2.23 -7.35 -2.08
C VAL A 108 1.39 -8.61 -1.93
N TYR A 109 0.08 -8.52 -2.20
CA TYR A 109 -0.82 -9.66 -2.13
C TYR A 109 -0.40 -10.81 -3.05
N ASP A 110 -0.10 -10.52 -4.31
CA ASP A 110 0.32 -11.52 -5.30
C ASP A 110 1.63 -12.22 -4.87
N LYS A 111 2.60 -11.49 -4.29
CA LYS A 111 3.82 -12.09 -3.70
C LYS A 111 3.51 -13.05 -2.55
N VAL A 112 2.60 -12.67 -1.66
CA VAL A 112 2.18 -13.52 -0.53
C VAL A 112 1.44 -14.76 -1.03
N MET A 113 0.63 -14.62 -2.09
CA MET A 113 -0.05 -15.73 -2.75
C MET A 113 0.92 -16.69 -3.45
N ALA A 114 1.97 -16.17 -4.07
CA ALA A 114 3.04 -16.94 -4.70
C ALA A 114 3.96 -17.65 -3.67
N GLY A 115 3.84 -17.33 -2.38
CA GLY A 115 4.70 -17.87 -1.33
C GLY A 115 6.09 -17.22 -1.25
N GLU A 116 6.29 -16.10 -1.94
CA GLU A 116 7.55 -15.34 -1.97
C GLU A 116 7.78 -14.48 -0.70
N GLY A 117 6.84 -14.53 0.25
CA GLY A 117 6.96 -13.80 1.51
C GLY A 117 5.68 -13.82 2.34
N ARG A 118 5.74 -13.15 3.49
CA ARG A 118 4.58 -12.84 4.34
C ARG A 118 4.24 -11.36 4.19
N TYR A 119 3.05 -10.96 4.62
CA TYR A 119 2.73 -9.54 4.72
C TYR A 119 3.76 -8.83 5.63
N PRO A 120 4.21 -7.62 5.25
CA PRO A 120 5.13 -6.86 6.10
C PRO A 120 4.48 -6.54 7.45
N LYS A 121 5.30 -6.48 8.50
CA LYS A 121 4.81 -6.36 9.89
C LYS A 121 3.87 -5.17 10.07
N ASP A 122 4.30 -3.98 9.66
CA ASP A 122 3.53 -2.75 9.85
C ASP A 122 2.49 -2.49 8.75
N TYR A 123 2.34 -3.44 7.81
CA TYR A 123 1.54 -3.25 6.61
C TYR A 123 0.03 -3.24 6.89
N MET A 124 -0.36 -3.99 7.91
CA MET A 124 -1.74 -4.31 8.26
C MET A 124 -2.14 -3.69 9.59
N TYR A 125 -1.84 -2.40 9.77
CA TYR A 125 -2.27 -1.62 10.93
C TYR A 125 -2.98 -0.33 10.53
N GLY A 126 -3.87 0.12 11.41
CA GLY A 126 -4.63 1.36 11.25
C GLY A 126 -5.54 1.37 10.02
N TYR A 127 -5.97 2.57 9.64
CA TYR A 127 -6.89 2.78 8.54
C TYR A 127 -6.36 2.25 7.19
N LEU A 128 -5.08 2.49 6.88
CA LEU A 128 -4.47 2.00 5.64
C LEU A 128 -4.41 0.47 5.59
N GLY A 129 -4.10 -0.19 6.71
CA GLY A 129 -4.13 -1.65 6.80
C GLY A 129 -5.53 -2.22 6.57
N MET A 130 -6.56 -1.59 7.15
CA MET A 130 -7.95 -1.96 6.92
C MET A 130 -8.34 -1.78 5.45
N LEU A 131 -7.98 -0.64 4.84
CA LEU A 131 -8.23 -0.40 3.41
C LEU A 131 -7.55 -1.48 2.56
N ARG A 132 -6.28 -1.80 2.81
CA ARG A 132 -5.54 -2.87 2.11
C ARG A 132 -6.25 -4.22 2.22
N ALA A 133 -6.74 -4.59 3.40
CA ALA A 133 -7.53 -5.80 3.60
C ALA A 133 -8.75 -5.81 2.66
N LYS A 134 -9.53 -4.71 2.64
CA LYS A 134 -10.70 -4.59 1.76
C LYS A 134 -10.36 -4.79 0.28
N ILE A 135 -9.28 -4.16 -0.23
CA ILE A 135 -8.92 -4.33 -1.65
C ILE A 135 -8.48 -5.77 -1.94
N CYS A 136 -7.76 -6.42 -1.02
CA CYS A 136 -7.37 -7.82 -1.17
C CYS A 136 -8.61 -8.73 -1.27
N LEU A 137 -9.60 -8.55 -0.38
CA LEU A 137 -10.81 -9.36 -0.42
C LEU A 137 -11.61 -9.15 -1.70
N GLN A 138 -11.84 -7.89 -2.09
CA GLN A 138 -12.53 -7.56 -3.34
C GLN A 138 -11.81 -8.18 -4.55
N TYR A 139 -10.48 -8.12 -4.60
CA TYR A 139 -9.70 -8.69 -5.69
C TYR A 139 -9.92 -10.20 -5.83
N VAL A 140 -9.91 -10.94 -4.71
CA VAL A 140 -10.15 -12.39 -4.74
C VAL A 140 -11.59 -12.70 -5.16
N ILE A 141 -12.59 -12.04 -4.58
CA ILE A 141 -14.00 -12.27 -4.93
C ILE A 141 -14.25 -12.04 -6.42
N ASN A 142 -13.73 -10.93 -6.96
CA ASN A 142 -13.85 -10.59 -8.38
C ASN A 142 -13.12 -11.58 -9.29
N LYS A 143 -11.98 -12.12 -8.85
CA LYS A 143 -11.20 -13.09 -9.63
C LYS A 143 -11.83 -14.48 -9.66
N THR A 144 -12.41 -14.94 -8.55
CA THR A 144 -12.92 -16.31 -8.46
C THR A 144 -14.34 -16.47 -9.01
N CYS A 145 -15.11 -15.38 -9.16
CA CYS A 145 -16.49 -15.39 -9.72
C CYS A 145 -17.39 -16.50 -9.13
N MET A 146 -17.27 -16.76 -7.82
CA MET A 146 -17.92 -17.91 -7.17
C MET A 146 -19.41 -17.70 -6.84
N PHE A 147 -19.90 -16.47 -6.83
CA PHE A 147 -21.22 -16.14 -6.28
C PHE A 147 -22.14 -15.63 -7.38
N LYS A 148 -23.35 -16.23 -7.47
CA LYS A 148 -24.37 -15.87 -8.46
C LYS A 148 -25.39 -14.87 -7.93
N SER A 149 -25.40 -14.64 -6.62
CA SER A 149 -26.28 -13.68 -5.95
C SER A 149 -25.64 -13.10 -4.68
N GLU A 150 -26.20 -11.99 -4.20
CA GLU A 150 -25.83 -11.42 -2.89
C GLU A 150 -26.09 -12.42 -1.77
N ASP A 151 -27.25 -13.10 -1.76
CA ASP A 151 -27.59 -14.10 -0.74
C ASP A 151 -26.52 -15.21 -0.63
N GLU A 152 -26.06 -15.75 -1.77
CA GLU A 152 -24.99 -16.74 -1.79
C GLU A 152 -23.68 -16.21 -1.16
N LEU A 153 -23.34 -14.95 -1.43
CA LEU A 153 -22.17 -14.29 -0.86
C LEU A 153 -22.31 -14.15 0.67
N TYR A 154 -23.42 -13.59 1.17
CA TYR A 154 -23.65 -13.44 2.61
C TYR A 154 -23.70 -14.79 3.32
N ARG A 155 -24.39 -15.77 2.74
CA ARG A 155 -24.46 -17.14 3.26
C ARG A 155 -23.08 -17.78 3.37
N PHE A 156 -22.27 -17.69 2.33
CA PHE A 156 -20.92 -18.25 2.34
C PHE A 156 -20.03 -17.59 3.40
N PHE A 157 -20.04 -16.26 3.51
CA PHE A 157 -19.23 -15.56 4.51
C PHE A 157 -19.73 -15.74 5.96
N SER A 158 -20.97 -16.22 6.15
CA SER A 158 -21.47 -16.65 7.46
C SER A 158 -21.10 -18.10 7.81
N SER A 159 -20.55 -18.87 6.87
CA SER A 159 -20.30 -20.31 7.01
C SER A 159 -18.92 -20.64 7.58
N LYS A 160 -18.75 -21.86 8.11
CA LYS A 160 -17.45 -22.34 8.64
C LYS A 160 -16.43 -22.55 7.52
N GLU A 161 -16.87 -22.89 6.31
CA GLU A 161 -16.04 -23.07 5.13
C GLU A 161 -15.33 -21.79 4.70
N CYS A 162 -15.91 -20.62 5.01
CA CYS A 162 -15.29 -19.32 4.74
C CYS A 162 -13.89 -19.21 5.35
N ILE A 163 -13.68 -19.75 6.55
CA ILE A 163 -12.36 -19.71 7.21
C ILE A 163 -11.32 -20.47 6.41
N LYS A 164 -11.68 -21.62 5.82
CA LYS A 164 -10.78 -22.38 4.95
C LYS A 164 -10.46 -21.57 3.69
N TYR A 165 -11.45 -20.94 3.08
CA TYR A 165 -11.28 -20.06 1.93
C TYR A 165 -10.35 -18.87 2.24
N LEU A 166 -10.54 -18.18 3.38
CA LEU A 166 -9.68 -17.08 3.78
C LEU A 166 -8.24 -17.54 4.04
N LYS A 167 -8.02 -18.73 4.62
CA LYS A 167 -6.67 -19.28 4.83
C LYS A 167 -6.00 -19.63 3.50
N GLN A 168 -6.72 -20.26 2.58
CA GLN A 168 -6.22 -20.61 1.24
C GLN A 168 -5.81 -19.38 0.44
N ASN A 169 -6.59 -18.30 0.53
CA ASN A 169 -6.33 -17.04 -0.16
C ASN A 169 -5.45 -16.06 0.63
N LYS A 170 -4.79 -16.51 1.71
CA LYS A 170 -3.91 -15.68 2.57
C LYS A 170 -4.60 -14.42 3.10
N LEU A 171 -5.92 -14.46 3.31
CA LEU A 171 -6.73 -13.36 3.86
C LEU A 171 -7.07 -13.56 5.35
N TYR A 172 -6.83 -14.74 5.92
CA TYR A 172 -7.22 -15.02 7.31
C TYR A 172 -6.56 -14.07 8.32
N GLN A 173 -5.27 -13.79 8.16
CA GLN A 173 -4.56 -12.84 9.04
C GLN A 173 -5.09 -11.41 8.90
N LEU A 174 -5.46 -11.01 7.67
CA LEU A 174 -6.09 -9.71 7.40
C LEU A 174 -7.43 -9.56 8.11
N TYR A 175 -8.25 -10.60 8.01
CA TYR A 175 -9.55 -10.67 8.64
C TYR A 175 -9.45 -10.46 10.16
N ILE A 176 -8.69 -11.31 10.86
CA ILE A 176 -8.64 -11.30 12.34
C ILE A 176 -8.03 -10.03 12.94
N SER A 177 -7.28 -9.25 12.14
CA SER A 177 -6.69 -7.99 12.60
C SER A 177 -7.70 -6.84 12.69
N PHE A 178 -8.82 -6.91 11.97
CA PHE A 178 -9.73 -5.77 11.81
C PHE A 178 -11.21 -6.08 12.09
N TYR A 179 -11.62 -7.35 12.02
CA TYR A 179 -13.03 -7.72 12.08
C TYR A 179 -13.25 -8.88 13.04
N ALA A 180 -14.43 -8.92 13.68
CA ALA A 180 -14.78 -10.00 14.60
C ALA A 180 -15.31 -11.23 13.85
N THR A 181 -15.92 -11.03 12.67
CA THR A 181 -16.44 -12.12 11.84
C THR A 181 -16.04 -11.97 10.36
N PRO A 182 -15.94 -13.08 9.59
CA PRO A 182 -15.70 -12.99 8.14
C PRO A 182 -16.83 -12.27 7.40
N LEU A 183 -18.05 -12.35 7.93
CA LEU A 183 -19.23 -11.67 7.41
C LEU A 183 -19.10 -10.14 7.51
N GLU A 184 -18.66 -9.63 8.67
CA GLU A 184 -18.33 -8.21 8.83
C GLU A 184 -17.24 -7.77 7.86
N TYR A 185 -16.18 -8.57 7.73
CA TYR A 185 -15.09 -8.26 6.81
C TYR A 185 -15.59 -8.14 5.36
N MET A 186 -16.42 -9.08 4.91
CA MET A 186 -17.02 -9.03 3.58
C MET A 186 -17.93 -7.82 3.41
N HIS A 187 -18.90 -7.65 4.31
CA HIS A 187 -19.88 -6.58 4.21
C HIS A 187 -19.22 -5.19 4.22
N ASP A 188 -18.20 -4.98 5.06
CA ASP A 188 -17.46 -3.72 5.11
C ASP A 188 -16.53 -3.51 3.91
N SER A 189 -16.09 -4.60 3.27
CA SER A 189 -15.24 -4.55 2.08
C SER A 189 -16.01 -4.28 0.79
N MET A 190 -17.33 -4.54 0.72
CA MET A 190 -18.08 -4.36 -0.52
C MET A 190 -18.41 -2.88 -0.81
N PRO A 191 -18.47 -2.47 -2.10
CA PRO A 191 -19.00 -1.16 -2.47
C PRO A 191 -20.47 -1.01 -2.02
N SER A 192 -20.91 0.20 -1.69
CA SER A 192 -22.27 0.45 -1.19
C SER A 192 -23.37 -0.06 -2.12
N ALA A 193 -23.14 -0.10 -3.44
CA ALA A 193 -24.10 -0.62 -4.41
C ALA A 193 -24.34 -2.14 -4.32
N VAL A 194 -23.45 -2.87 -3.66
CA VAL A 194 -23.51 -4.35 -3.48
C VAL A 194 -23.79 -4.71 -2.01
N LYS A 195 -23.81 -3.71 -1.11
CA LYS A 195 -24.12 -3.94 0.30
C LYS A 195 -25.62 -4.18 0.48
N ASN A 196 -25.93 -5.14 1.33
CA ASN A 196 -27.29 -5.50 1.68
C ASN A 196 -27.39 -5.64 3.19
N ASP A 197 -27.82 -4.56 3.85
CA ASP A 197 -27.86 -4.46 5.32
C ASP A 197 -28.86 -5.46 5.91
N PHE A 198 -29.95 -5.74 5.19
CA PHE A 198 -30.92 -6.75 5.61
C PHE A 198 -30.27 -8.14 5.68
N LEU A 199 -29.58 -8.57 4.62
CA LEU A 199 -28.89 -9.86 4.61
C LEU A 199 -27.77 -9.90 5.66
N PHE A 200 -27.02 -8.82 5.81
CA PHE A 200 -25.98 -8.72 6.83
C PHE A 200 -26.53 -8.99 8.24
N HIS A 201 -27.57 -8.25 8.64
CA HIS A 201 -28.17 -8.40 9.97
C HIS A 201 -28.85 -9.75 10.15
N ASN A 202 -29.52 -10.28 9.12
CA ASN A 202 -30.16 -11.58 9.16
C ASN A 202 -29.13 -12.71 9.39
N TYR A 203 -28.06 -12.77 8.60
CA TYR A 203 -27.04 -13.80 8.74
C TYR A 203 -26.25 -13.66 10.06
N MET A 204 -25.98 -12.44 10.52
CA MET A 204 -25.37 -12.23 11.85
C MET A 204 -26.27 -12.76 12.98
N PHE A 205 -27.58 -12.54 12.90
CA PHE A 205 -28.54 -13.07 13.87
C PHE A 205 -28.56 -14.60 13.85
N MET A 206 -28.71 -15.21 12.67
CA MET A 206 -28.76 -16.67 12.52
C MET A 206 -27.49 -17.36 13.04
N SER A 207 -26.31 -16.78 12.78
CA SER A 207 -25.05 -17.31 13.32
C SER A 207 -24.99 -17.26 14.85
N LYS A 208 -25.48 -16.19 15.48
CA LYS A 208 -25.53 -16.06 16.94
C LYS A 208 -26.57 -16.98 17.55
N TYR A 209 -27.76 -17.05 16.95
CA TYR A 209 -28.84 -17.90 17.41
C TYR A 209 -28.43 -19.38 17.41
N GLY A 210 -27.82 -19.88 16.33
CA GLY A 210 -27.31 -21.24 16.28
C GLY A 210 -26.20 -21.52 17.29
N GLN A 211 -25.39 -20.53 17.68
CA GLN A 211 -24.40 -20.70 18.76
C GLN A 211 -25.05 -20.86 20.13
N LEU A 212 -26.17 -20.16 20.38
CA LEU A 212 -26.91 -20.25 21.63
C LEU A 212 -27.61 -21.60 21.79
N GLU A 213 -28.21 -22.13 20.72
CA GLU A 213 -28.82 -23.47 20.75
C GLU A 213 -27.77 -24.56 21.06
N ASN A 214 -26.61 -24.52 20.39
CA ASN A 214 -25.55 -25.50 20.62
C ASN A 214 -24.83 -25.36 21.97
N ALA A 215 -25.01 -24.25 22.70
CA ALA A 215 -24.42 -24.04 24.02
C ALA A 215 -25.33 -24.49 25.17
N GLN A 216 -26.59 -24.84 24.85
CA GLN A 216 -27.58 -25.34 25.80
C GLN A 216 -27.69 -26.88 25.79
N GLU A 217 -27.02 -27.54 24.85
CA GLU A 217 -26.79 -29.00 24.81
C GLU A 217 -25.44 -29.38 25.44
#